data_AF-A0A9E6JPI6-F1
#
_entry.id   AF-A0A9E6JPI6-F1
#
_cell.length_a   1.000
_cell.length_b   1.000
_cell.length_c   1.000
_cell.angle_alpha   90.00
_cell.angle_beta   90.00
_cell.angle_gamma   90.00
#
_symmetry.space_group_name_H-M   'P 1'
#
loop_
_entity.id
_entity.type
_entity.pdbx_description
1 polymer ?
#
loop_
_entity_poly.entity_id
_entity_poly.type
_entity_poly.pdbx_seq_one_letter_code
_entity_poly.pdbx_strand_id
1 'polypeptide(L)'
;MPVGPRSFTWRPTDPATLAWAEALDGGDWNVKVPHRDKVMTRKAPFTAAPVEVFRTEQRFSSLAWGEQPGLALLYEYDNNRHWFRTFIVDFDNPKKAPRLLWDLSTDEQYADPGSPVWRQLPNGATVLRQEG
;
A
#
# COMPACT_ATOMS: atom_id res chain seq x y z
N MET A 1 -5.43 -6.72 -15.28
CA MET A 1 -5.99 -6.29 -13.96
C MET A 1 -7.21 -5.41 -14.20
N PRO A 2 -8.21 -5.33 -13.30
CA PRO A 2 -9.34 -4.41 -13.47
C PRO A 2 -8.87 -2.94 -13.45
N VAL A 3 -9.51 -2.10 -14.27
CA VAL A 3 -9.14 -0.69 -14.47
C VAL A 3 -9.79 0.25 -13.43
N GLY A 4 -10.85 -0.19 -12.76
CA GLY A 4 -11.53 0.57 -11.71
C GLY A 4 -10.84 0.51 -10.34
N PRO A 5 -11.37 1.26 -9.35
CA PRO A 5 -10.93 1.20 -7.96
C PRO A 5 -10.86 -0.24 -7.43
N ARG A 6 -9.72 -0.60 -6.82
CA ARG A 6 -9.46 -1.96 -6.32
C ARG A 6 -8.70 -1.94 -5.00
N SER A 7 -8.65 -3.10 -4.35
CA SER A 7 -7.88 -3.30 -3.11
C SER A 7 -8.27 -2.32 -1.99
N PHE A 8 -9.58 -2.14 -1.79
CA PHE A 8 -10.10 -1.26 -0.75
C PHE A 8 -9.66 -1.72 0.64
N THR A 9 -9.23 -0.77 1.45
CA THR A 9 -8.88 -0.99 2.86
C THR A 9 -9.33 0.21 3.71
N TRP A 10 -9.68 -0.06 4.96
CA TRP A 10 -9.97 0.98 5.94
C TRP A 10 -8.69 1.35 6.69
N ARG A 11 -8.47 2.64 6.92
CA ARG A 11 -7.40 3.11 7.80
C ARG A 11 -7.80 2.80 9.26
N PRO A 12 -7.03 1.99 10.00
CA PRO A 12 -7.37 1.60 11.37
C PRO A 12 -7.15 2.73 12.39
N THR A 13 -6.27 3.69 12.06
CA THR A 13 -5.86 4.81 12.91
C THR A 13 -6.51 6.14 12.54
N ASP A 14 -7.34 6.18 11.48
CA ASP A 14 -8.16 7.34 11.11
C ASP A 14 -9.60 6.91 10.80
N PRO A 15 -10.58 7.19 11.70
CA PRO A 15 -11.95 6.71 11.58
C PRO A 15 -12.58 6.98 10.21
N ALA A 16 -13.25 5.95 9.67
CA ALA A 16 -14.03 6.00 8.44
C ALA A 16 -13.27 6.61 7.24
N THR A 17 -11.99 6.27 7.12
CA THR A 17 -11.15 6.68 5.99
C THR A 17 -10.79 5.47 5.12
N LEU A 18 -11.18 5.53 3.84
CA LEU A 18 -10.87 4.52 2.83
C LEU A 18 -9.53 4.82 2.16
N ALA A 19 -8.82 3.76 1.78
CA ALA A 19 -7.75 3.79 0.81
C ALA A 19 -7.98 2.70 -0.25
N TRP A 20 -7.58 2.96 -1.49
CA TRP A 20 -7.68 2.00 -2.61
C TRP A 20 -6.63 2.33 -3.68
N ALA A 21 -6.46 1.44 -4.64
CA ALA A 21 -5.59 1.64 -5.79
C ALA A 21 -6.39 1.80 -7.09
N GLU A 22 -5.85 2.55 -8.04
CA GLU A 22 -6.34 2.70 -9.41
C GLU A 22 -5.19 2.52 -10.39
N ALA A 23 -5.39 1.73 -11.44
CA ALA A 23 -4.38 1.50 -12.47
C ALA A 23 -4.27 2.70 -13.42
N LEU A 24 -3.04 3.08 -13.78
CA LEU A 24 -2.73 4.22 -14.66
C LEU A 24 -2.48 3.82 -16.12
N ASP A 25 -2.33 2.53 -16.38
CA ASP A 25 -1.94 1.95 -17.68
C ASP A 25 -2.96 0.89 -18.15
N GLY A 26 -4.22 1.04 -17.74
CA GLY A 26 -5.28 0.09 -18.09
C GLY A 26 -5.10 -1.30 -17.47
N GLY A 27 -4.18 -1.47 -16.51
CA GLY A 27 -3.92 -2.75 -15.88
C GLY A 27 -3.21 -3.75 -16.79
N ASP A 28 -2.54 -3.28 -17.84
CA ASP A 28 -1.77 -4.06 -18.80
C ASP A 28 -0.26 -3.98 -18.49
N TRP A 29 0.37 -5.15 -18.33
CA TRP A 29 1.79 -5.29 -18.03
C TRP A 29 2.71 -4.98 -19.21
N ASN A 30 2.20 -5.02 -20.44
CA ASN A 30 2.96 -4.75 -21.66
C ASN A 30 3.16 -3.26 -21.93
N VAL A 31 2.35 -2.40 -21.30
CA VAL A 31 2.48 -0.95 -21.41
C VAL A 31 3.62 -0.46 -20.53
N LYS A 32 4.51 0.35 -21.10
CA LYS A 32 5.62 1.00 -20.39
C LYS A 32 5.15 2.35 -19.85
N VAL A 33 5.06 2.47 -18.53
CA VAL A 33 4.74 3.70 -17.81
C VAL A 33 5.69 3.87 -16.62
N PRO A 34 5.97 5.10 -16.19
CA PRO A 34 6.79 5.33 -14.99
C PRO A 34 6.08 4.90 -13.70
N HIS A 35 4.75 4.93 -13.69
CA HIS A 35 3.93 4.51 -12.55
C HIS A 35 2.75 3.68 -13.04
N ARG A 36 2.57 2.51 -12.45
CA ARG A 36 1.52 1.56 -12.82
C ARG A 36 0.22 1.82 -12.09
N ASP A 37 0.27 2.17 -10.81
CA ASP A 37 -0.91 2.54 -10.06
C ASP A 37 -0.73 3.86 -9.31
N LYS A 38 -1.87 4.44 -8.91
CA LYS A 38 -1.95 5.47 -7.88
C LYS A 38 -2.79 4.95 -6.71
N VAL A 39 -2.42 5.35 -5.51
CA VAL A 39 -3.12 5.05 -4.27
C VAL A 39 -3.93 6.27 -3.89
N MET A 40 -5.22 6.08 -3.71
CA MET A 40 -6.20 7.10 -3.43
C MET A 40 -6.71 6.96 -2.00
N THR A 41 -7.20 8.05 -1.41
CA THR A 41 -7.88 8.04 -0.12
C THR A 41 -9.12 8.93 -0.13
N ARG A 42 -10.09 8.59 0.71
CA ARG A 42 -11.27 9.42 0.95
C ARG A 42 -11.80 9.20 2.35
N LYS A 43 -12.07 10.30 3.03
CA LYS A 43 -12.54 10.32 4.41
C LYS A 43 -14.04 10.62 4.48
N ALA A 44 -14.73 10.00 5.43
CA ALA A 44 -16.09 10.37 5.80
C ALA A 44 -16.18 11.87 6.13
N PRO A 45 -17.28 12.57 5.80
CA PRO A 45 -18.56 12.05 5.30
C PRO A 45 -18.59 11.81 3.78
N PHE A 46 -17.44 11.67 3.12
CA PHE A 46 -17.32 11.39 1.68
C PHE A 46 -17.94 12.47 0.80
N THR A 47 -18.07 13.70 1.29
CA THR A 47 -18.54 14.84 0.50
C THR A 47 -17.42 15.43 -0.36
N ALA A 48 -16.19 15.38 0.13
CA ALA A 48 -15.00 15.78 -0.62
C ALA A 48 -14.64 14.74 -1.69
N ALA A 49 -13.99 15.23 -2.75
CA ALA A 49 -13.39 14.38 -3.78
C ALA A 49 -12.25 13.52 -3.18
N PRO A 50 -12.02 12.30 -3.70
CA PRO A 50 -10.84 11.51 -3.40
C PRO A 50 -9.53 12.28 -3.61
N VAL A 51 -8.53 11.99 -2.78
CA VAL A 51 -7.19 12.57 -2.89
C VAL A 51 -6.18 11.48 -3.23
N GLU A 52 -5.27 11.78 -4.14
CA GLU A 52 -4.13 10.91 -4.45
C GLU A 52 -3.07 11.03 -3.35
N VAL A 53 -2.57 9.91 -2.85
CA VAL A 53 -1.58 9.85 -1.78
C VAL A 53 -0.20 9.49 -2.33
N PHE A 54 -0.11 8.39 -3.10
CA PHE A 54 1.14 7.92 -3.68
C PHE A 54 0.94 7.39 -5.09
N ARG A 55 2.03 7.29 -5.84
CA ARG A 55 2.11 6.49 -7.07
C ARG A 55 3.08 5.35 -6.87
N THR A 56 2.74 4.19 -7.42
CA THR A 56 3.60 3.02 -7.39
C THR A 56 4.24 2.82 -8.75
N GLU A 57 5.54 2.56 -8.77
CA GLU A 57 6.25 2.21 -10.00
C GLU A 57 5.77 0.87 -10.54
N GLN A 58 5.58 -0.11 -9.65
CA GLN A 58 5.05 -1.43 -10.00
C GLN A 58 3.62 -1.62 -9.47
N ARG A 59 3.03 -2.81 -9.64
CA ARG A 59 1.64 -3.00 -9.23
C ARG A 59 1.48 -2.92 -7.73
N PHE A 60 0.64 -2.01 -7.27
CA PHE A 60 0.12 -2.00 -5.91
C PHE A 60 -0.49 -3.37 -5.58
N SER A 61 0.06 -4.00 -4.54
CA SER A 61 -0.44 -5.26 -3.99
C SER A 61 -1.36 -4.98 -2.81
N SER A 62 -0.83 -4.37 -1.74
CA SER A 62 -1.55 -4.17 -0.49
C SER A 62 -0.93 -3.06 0.38
N LEU A 63 -1.66 -2.73 1.44
CA LEU A 63 -1.18 -1.92 2.55
C LEU A 63 -1.27 -2.73 3.84
N ALA A 64 -0.19 -2.68 4.63
CA ALA A 64 -0.20 -3.13 6.01
C ALA A 64 -0.10 -1.93 6.94
N TRP A 65 -1.16 -1.66 7.70
CA TRP A 65 -1.24 -0.48 8.55
C TRP A 65 -0.46 -0.64 9.84
N GLY A 66 0.32 0.39 10.21
CA GLY A 66 0.93 0.52 11.52
C GLY A 66 -0.04 1.07 12.55
N GLU A 67 0.36 0.99 13.83
CA GLU A 67 -0.38 1.60 14.94
C GLU A 67 -0.13 3.11 15.03
N GLN A 68 1.06 3.55 14.65
CA GLN A 68 1.35 4.98 14.58
C GLN A 68 0.55 5.65 13.46
N PRO A 69 0.00 6.86 13.69
CA PRO A 69 -0.68 7.63 12.64
C PRO A 69 0.18 7.76 11.39
N GLY A 70 -0.44 7.63 10.22
CA GLY A 70 0.23 7.67 8.92
C GLY A 70 1.09 6.45 8.57
N LEU A 71 1.58 5.68 9.53
CA LEU A 71 2.51 4.60 9.22
C LEU A 71 1.84 3.43 8.49
N ALA A 72 2.40 3.04 7.35
CA ALA A 72 2.03 1.80 6.67
C ALA A 72 3.24 1.16 5.94
N LEU A 73 3.17 -0.15 5.72
CA LEU A 73 3.95 -0.80 4.68
C LEU A 73 3.15 -0.84 3.39
N LEU A 74 3.75 -0.36 2.32
CA LEU A 74 3.24 -0.40 0.96
C LEU A 74 3.95 -1.53 0.20
N TYR A 75 3.17 -2.45 -0.36
CA TYR A 75 3.68 -3.57 -1.14
C TYR A 75 3.45 -3.34 -2.62
N GLU A 76 4.52 -3.45 -3.41
CA GLU A 76 4.49 -3.48 -4.86
C GLU A 76 4.96 -4.84 -5.38
N TYR A 77 4.30 -5.34 -6.42
CA TYR A 77 4.68 -6.55 -7.14
C TYR A 77 5.03 -6.21 -8.59
N ASP A 78 6.15 -6.72 -9.09
CA ASP A 78 6.53 -6.74 -10.50
C ASP A 78 6.27 -8.13 -11.09
N ASN A 79 5.24 -8.26 -11.94
CA ASN A 79 4.89 -9.53 -12.57
C ASN A 79 5.89 -9.97 -13.65
N ASN A 80 6.61 -9.04 -14.27
CA ASN A 80 7.56 -9.38 -15.32
C ASN A 80 8.86 -9.95 -14.74
N ARG A 81 9.25 -9.48 -13.55
CA ARG A 81 10.46 -9.90 -12.86
C ARG A 81 10.23 -10.90 -11.73
N HIS A 82 8.97 -11.16 -11.36
CA HIS A 82 8.61 -11.90 -10.15
C HIS A 82 9.30 -11.32 -8.93
N TRP A 83 9.01 -10.05 -8.62
CA TRP A 83 9.75 -9.29 -7.63
C TRP A 83 8.81 -8.52 -6.70
N PHE A 84 9.07 -8.56 -5.40
CA PHE A 84 8.38 -7.75 -4.40
C PHE A 84 9.25 -6.61 -3.92
N ARG A 85 8.65 -5.43 -3.84
CA ARG A 85 9.21 -4.31 -3.08
C ARG A 85 8.26 -3.91 -1.98
N THR A 86 8.81 -3.73 -0.79
CA THR A 86 8.07 -3.24 0.38
C THR A 86 8.67 -1.91 0.80
N PHE A 87 7.81 -0.92 1.01
CA PHE A 87 8.21 0.42 1.44
C PHE A 87 7.54 0.77 2.76
N ILE A 88 8.24 1.50 3.61
CA ILE A 88 7.64 2.22 4.72
C ILE A 88 7.19 3.59 4.20
N VAL A 89 5.91 3.88 4.39
CA VAL A 89 5.28 5.13 3.95
C VAL A 89 4.62 5.86 5.13
N ASP A 90 4.45 7.17 4.94
CA ASP A 90 3.71 8.05 5.84
C ASP A 90 2.47 8.59 5.09
N PHE A 91 1.33 7.94 5.30
CA PHE A 91 0.04 8.26 4.69
C PHE A 91 -0.50 9.64 5.07
N ASP A 92 -0.05 10.20 6.19
CA ASP A 92 -0.46 11.55 6.61
C ASP A 92 0.48 12.63 6.06
N ASN A 93 1.66 12.24 5.54
CA ASN A 93 2.59 13.11 4.85
C ASN A 93 3.02 12.53 3.48
N PRO A 94 2.16 12.58 2.46
CA PRO A 94 2.45 12.02 1.13
C PRO A 94 3.63 12.68 0.41
N LYS A 95 4.08 13.86 0.87
CA LYS A 95 5.28 14.54 0.33
C LYS A 95 6.58 13.88 0.81
N LYS A 96 6.52 13.09 1.89
CA LYS A 96 7.67 12.33 2.39
C LYS A 96 7.88 11.12 1.49
N ALA A 97 9.07 11.01 0.91
CA ALA A 97 9.40 9.90 0.03
C ALA A 97 9.28 8.56 0.77
N PRO A 98 8.66 7.53 0.14
CA PRO A 98 8.67 6.17 0.64
C PRO A 98 10.10 5.69 0.91
N ARG A 99 10.32 5.00 2.04
CA ARG A 99 11.60 4.37 2.34
C ARG A 99 11.53 2.90 1.99
N LEU A 100 12.39 2.44 1.09
CA LEU A 100 12.52 1.02 0.79
C LEU A 100 12.88 0.23 2.06
N LEU A 101 12.14 -0.84 2.32
CA LEU A 101 12.35 -1.77 3.42
C LEU A 101 12.88 -3.11 2.91
N TRP A 102 12.24 -3.66 1.88
CA TRP A 102 12.65 -4.93 1.25
C TRP A 102 12.52 -4.86 -0.26
N ASP A 103 13.41 -5.55 -0.96
CA ASP A 103 13.50 -5.63 -2.41
C ASP A 103 14.03 -7.02 -2.80
N LEU A 104 13.13 -7.96 -3.10
CA LEU A 104 13.49 -9.37 -3.29
C LEU A 104 12.66 -10.06 -4.38
N SER A 105 13.25 -11.10 -4.97
CA SER A 105 12.57 -12.06 -5.83
C SER A 105 11.47 -12.78 -5.05
N THR A 106 10.35 -13.13 -5.69
CA THR A 106 9.35 -14.01 -5.07
C THR A 106 9.82 -15.44 -4.91
N ASP A 107 10.92 -15.81 -5.58
CA ASP A 107 11.53 -17.14 -5.48
C ASP A 107 12.61 -17.19 -4.38
N GLU A 108 12.91 -16.06 -3.72
CA GLU A 108 13.85 -16.01 -2.61
C GLU A 108 13.20 -16.61 -1.35
N GLN A 109 13.80 -17.68 -0.82
CA GLN A 109 13.27 -18.40 0.36
C GLN A 109 14.16 -18.28 1.59
N TYR A 110 15.43 -17.96 1.41
CA TYR A 110 16.42 -17.96 2.49
C TYR A 110 16.57 -16.57 3.10
N ALA A 111 16.51 -15.53 2.28
CA ALA A 111 16.56 -14.14 2.72
C ALA A 111 15.16 -13.51 2.89
N ASP A 112 14.08 -14.27 2.68
CA ASP A 112 12.71 -13.79 2.87
C ASP A 112 12.46 -13.50 4.37
N PRO A 113 12.14 -12.25 4.76
CA PRO A 113 11.82 -11.90 6.14
C PRO A 113 10.49 -12.49 6.62
N GLY A 114 9.72 -13.12 5.73
CA GLY A 114 8.40 -13.67 6.01
C GLY A 114 7.32 -12.60 6.08
N SER A 115 6.24 -12.92 6.79
CA SER A 115 5.09 -12.02 6.94
C SER A 115 5.15 -11.26 8.27
N PRO A 116 4.75 -9.98 8.30
CA PRO A 116 4.62 -9.26 9.55
C PRO A 116 3.61 -9.93 10.50
N VAL A 117 3.87 -9.79 11.80
CA VAL A 117 2.92 -10.19 12.85
C VAL A 117 1.90 -9.08 13.05
N TRP A 118 0.67 -9.46 13.35
CA TRP A 118 -0.45 -8.55 13.53
C TRP A 118 -0.92 -8.50 14.98
N ARG A 119 -1.52 -7.38 15.38
CA ARG A 119 -2.24 -7.23 16.65
C ARG A 119 -3.56 -6.53 16.45
N GLN A 120 -4.53 -6.81 17.32
CA GLN A 120 -5.81 -6.11 17.33
C GLN A 120 -5.75 -4.89 18.26
N LEU A 121 -6.34 -3.78 17.81
CA LEU A 121 -6.55 -2.56 18.58
C LEU A 121 -7.88 -2.62 19.35
N PRO A 122 -8.08 -1.77 20.39
CA PRO A 122 -9.34 -1.72 21.15
C PRO A 122 -10.58 -1.40 20.30
N ASN A 123 -10.40 -0.74 19.15
CA ASN A 123 -11.47 -0.45 18.19
C ASN A 123 -11.80 -1.64 17.26
N GLY A 124 -11.19 -2.80 17.48
CA GLY A 124 -11.39 -4.02 16.71
C GLY A 124 -10.56 -4.11 15.42
N ALA A 125 -9.88 -3.05 15.02
CA ALA A 125 -9.05 -3.03 13.81
C ALA A 125 -7.71 -3.75 14.02
N THR A 126 -7.14 -4.27 12.94
CA THR A 126 -5.86 -5.01 12.97
C THR A 126 -4.74 -4.17 12.38
N VAL A 127 -3.62 -4.10 13.10
CA VAL A 127 -2.41 -3.36 12.71
C VAL A 127 -1.17 -4.21 12.87
N LEU A 128 -0.10 -3.82 12.20
CA LEU A 128 1.24 -4.39 12.36
C LEU A 128 1.63 -4.34 13.84
N ARG A 129 2.12 -5.45 14.36
CA ARG A 129 2.74 -5.50 15.67
C ARG A 129 4.10 -4.81 15.58
N GLN A 130 4.30 -3.80 16.41
CA GLN A 130 5.56 -3.05 16.50
C GLN A 130 6.16 -3.31 17.87
N GLU A 131 7.41 -3.76 17.91
CA GLU A 131 8.24 -3.76 19.10
C GLU A 131 9.25 -2.62 18.97
N GLY A 132 9.44 -1.87 20.04
CA GLY A 132 10.35 -0.72 20.08
C GLY A 132 11.81 -1.15 20.12
#